data_AF-A0A391P3S1-F1
#
_entry.id   AF-A0A391P3S1-F1
#
_cell.length_a   1.000
_cell.length_b   1.000
_cell.length_c   1.000
_cell.angle_alpha   90.00
_cell.angle_beta   90.00
_cell.angle_gamma   90.00
#
_symmetry.space_group_name_H-M   'P 1'
#
loop_
_entity.id
_entity.type
_entity.pdbx_description
1 polymer ?
#
loop_
_entity_poly.entity_id
_entity_poly.type
_entity_poly.pdbx_seq_one_letter_code
_entity_poly.pdbx_strand_id
1 'polypeptide(L)'
;MTDLRIRAIQYSLEKKEKGETAKDVCLLRYCFGLVKRVSMAMLGNNKAMVVSTIRRSVGWQTWSIMSLVHNHTVSFTPIPGPPNPEGVHNTQIVRVGGAIVAYGGVLDIQEQRPAWFMAVYAIDSGEWESIPFIEGQSPVPADSMCSVPSRIRS
;
A
#
# COMPACT_ATOMS: atom_id res chain seq x y z
N MET A 1 -15.57 -23.04 5.81
CA MET A 1 -14.57 -22.58 4.81
C MET A 1 -13.49 -21.85 5.59
N THR A 2 -12.42 -22.56 5.94
CA THR A 2 -11.43 -22.10 6.94
C THR A 2 -10.53 -21.04 6.34
N ASP A 3 -10.50 -19.89 7.00
CA ASP A 3 -9.85 -18.67 6.55
C ASP A 3 -8.32 -18.86 6.38
N LEU A 4 -7.82 -18.77 5.14
CA LEU A 4 -6.40 -18.83 4.82
C LEU A 4 -5.58 -17.75 5.56
N ARG A 5 -6.24 -16.69 6.05
CA ARG A 5 -5.65 -15.68 6.94
C ARG A 5 -5.16 -16.30 8.25
N ILE A 6 -5.94 -17.20 8.85
CA ILE A 6 -5.62 -17.81 10.14
C ILE A 6 -4.41 -18.74 9.99
N ARG A 7 -4.30 -19.50 8.89
CA ARG A 7 -3.16 -20.41 8.68
C ARG A 7 -1.84 -19.67 8.43
N ALA A 8 -1.83 -18.57 7.70
CA ALA A 8 -0.58 -17.82 7.45
C ALA A 8 -0.09 -17.08 8.71
N ILE A 9 -1.02 -16.57 9.52
CA ILE A 9 -0.71 -15.91 10.80
C ILE A 9 -0.31 -16.95 11.85
N GLN A 10 -1.03 -18.08 11.99
CA GLN A 10 -0.65 -19.19 12.88
C GLN A 10 0.71 -19.77 12.51
N TYR A 11 1.00 -19.97 11.22
CA TYR A 11 2.30 -20.47 10.77
C TYR A 11 3.45 -19.53 11.16
N SER A 12 3.21 -18.21 11.13
CA SER A 12 4.22 -17.22 11.53
C SER A 12 4.38 -17.14 13.07
N LEU A 13 3.30 -17.35 13.83
CA LEU A 13 3.33 -17.38 15.29
C LEU A 13 3.98 -18.66 15.85
N GLU A 14 3.66 -19.84 15.29
CA GLU A 14 4.27 -21.13 15.69
C GLU A 14 5.79 -21.18 15.42
N LYS A 15 6.26 -20.42 14.41
CA LYS A 15 7.69 -20.26 14.12
C LYS A 15 8.42 -19.37 15.13
N LYS A 16 7.71 -18.45 15.79
CA LYS A 16 8.26 -17.52 16.79
C LYS A 16 8.55 -18.21 18.13
N GLU A 17 7.77 -19.21 18.51
CA GLU A 17 8.00 -20.01 19.75
C GLU A 17 9.24 -20.90 19.66
N LYS A 18 9.71 -21.24 18.46
CA LYS A 18 10.88 -22.13 18.26
C LYS A 18 12.23 -21.40 18.28
N GLY A 19 12.27 -20.11 18.61
CA GLY A 19 13.53 -19.36 18.72
C GLY A 19 14.29 -19.16 17.39
N GLU A 20 13.67 -19.40 16.23
CA GLU A 20 14.26 -19.12 14.92
C GLU A 20 14.17 -17.62 14.62
N THR A 21 15.21 -16.84 14.98
CA THR A 21 15.35 -15.39 14.75
C THR A 21 15.66 -14.99 13.29
N ALA A 22 15.25 -15.79 12.32
CA ALA A 22 15.49 -15.51 10.91
C ALA A 22 14.37 -16.06 10.04
N LYS A 23 13.43 -15.20 9.60
CA LYS A 23 12.69 -15.35 8.31
C LYS A 23 11.63 -14.27 7.99
N ASP A 24 11.44 -13.23 8.79
CA ASP A 24 10.55 -12.11 8.40
C ASP A 24 11.06 -11.32 7.17
N VAL A 25 12.31 -11.52 6.78
CA VAL A 25 12.89 -11.00 5.53
C VAL A 25 12.35 -11.72 4.28
N CYS A 26 11.69 -12.87 4.41
CA CYS A 26 11.41 -13.75 3.26
C CYS A 26 10.06 -13.53 2.57
N LEU A 27 9.07 -12.92 3.23
CA LEU A 27 7.74 -12.73 2.62
C LEU A 27 7.76 -11.75 1.43
N LEU A 28 8.67 -10.76 1.45
CA LEU A 28 8.87 -9.85 0.32
C LEU A 28 9.65 -10.51 -0.83
N ARG A 29 10.64 -11.38 -0.55
CA ARG A 29 11.43 -12.07 -1.60
C ARG A 29 10.60 -13.00 -2.48
N TYR A 30 9.59 -13.68 -1.93
CA TYR A 30 8.69 -14.53 -2.73
C TYR A 30 7.61 -13.77 -3.51
N CYS A 31 7.47 -12.46 -3.28
CA CYS A 31 6.40 -11.67 -3.87
C CYS A 31 6.87 -10.71 -4.98
N PHE A 32 8.16 -10.62 -5.32
CA PHE A 32 8.63 -9.68 -6.34
C PHE A 32 8.01 -9.90 -7.74
N GLY A 33 7.61 -11.14 -8.09
CA GLY A 33 6.84 -11.42 -9.32
C GLY A 33 5.34 -11.09 -9.22
N LEU A 34 4.85 -10.73 -8.04
CA LEU A 34 3.44 -10.49 -7.75
C LEU A 34 3.13 -9.02 -7.45
N VAL A 35 4.11 -8.15 -7.20
CA VAL A 35 3.83 -6.72 -6.96
C VAL A 35 3.37 -6.05 -8.26
N LYS A 36 2.13 -5.56 -8.28
CA LYS A 36 1.54 -4.83 -9.41
C LYS A 36 1.92 -3.36 -9.40
N ARG A 37 1.84 -2.74 -8.21
CA ARG A 37 2.01 -1.30 -8.02
C ARG A 37 2.61 -1.03 -6.65
N VAL A 38 3.47 -0.02 -6.58
CA VAL A 38 4.01 0.52 -5.32
C VAL A 38 3.77 2.02 -5.34
N SER A 39 3.34 2.58 -4.21
CA SER A 39 3.35 4.02 -3.95
C SER A 39 4.05 4.28 -2.62
N MET A 40 4.81 5.38 -2.55
CA MET A 40 5.70 5.67 -1.43
C MET A 40 5.67 7.15 -1.07
N ALA A 41 5.75 7.45 0.22
CA ALA A 41 5.85 8.82 0.73
C ALA A 41 6.86 8.91 1.87
N MET A 42 7.76 9.91 1.81
CA MET A 42 8.86 10.07 2.76
C MET A 42 8.36 10.47 4.15
N LEU A 43 8.73 9.74 5.20
CA LEU A 43 8.44 10.12 6.60
C LEU A 43 9.56 10.97 7.20
N GLY A 44 10.78 10.89 6.65
CA GLY A 44 11.99 11.51 7.20
C GLY A 44 12.78 10.50 8.03
N ASN A 45 13.95 10.90 8.54
CA ASN A 45 14.82 10.02 9.34
C ASN A 45 15.11 8.67 8.68
N ASN A 46 15.40 8.68 7.38
CA ASN A 46 15.62 7.47 6.58
C ASN A 46 14.44 6.51 6.52
N LYS A 47 13.21 7.02 6.71
CA LYS A 47 11.96 6.25 6.63
C LYS A 47 11.04 6.76 5.53
N ALA A 48 10.26 5.84 4.97
CA ALA A 48 9.17 6.12 4.06
C ALA A 48 7.99 5.19 4.35
N MET A 49 6.77 5.68 4.21
CA MET A 49 5.59 4.83 4.14
C MET A 49 5.52 4.25 2.73
N VAL A 50 5.20 2.95 2.65
CA VAL A 50 5.11 2.20 1.40
C VAL A 50 3.79 1.45 1.39
N VAL A 51 3.05 1.64 0.30
CA VAL A 51 1.86 0.86 -0.02
C VAL A 51 2.15 0.01 -1.25
N SER A 52 1.97 -1.29 -1.13
CA SER A 52 2.24 -2.26 -2.21
C SER A 52 0.98 -3.02 -2.56
N THR A 53 0.61 -3.04 -3.84
CA THR A 53 -0.49 -3.87 -4.35
C THR A 53 0.08 -5.14 -4.96
N ILE A 54 -0.44 -6.29 -4.55
CA ILE A 54 -0.02 -7.62 -4.99
C ILE A 54 -1.11 -8.19 -5.92
N ARG A 55 -0.70 -8.68 -7.10
CA ARG A 55 -1.49 -9.47 -8.03
C ARG A 55 -1.86 -10.80 -7.38
N ARG A 56 -2.94 -10.80 -6.61
CA ARG A 56 -3.73 -11.99 -6.28
C ARG A 56 -5.14 -11.76 -6.77
N SER A 57 -5.93 -12.84 -6.86
CA SER A 57 -7.32 -12.82 -7.33
C SER A 57 -8.22 -11.78 -6.63
N VAL A 58 -7.82 -11.29 -5.45
CA VAL A 58 -8.56 -10.30 -4.66
C VAL A 58 -7.77 -9.01 -4.38
N GLY A 59 -6.71 -8.71 -5.15
CA GLY A 59 -6.13 -7.36 -5.20
C GLY A 59 -5.68 -6.86 -3.83
N TRP A 60 -4.66 -7.52 -3.26
CA TRP A 60 -4.27 -7.25 -1.88
C TRP A 60 -3.32 -6.07 -1.79
N GLN A 61 -3.56 -5.20 -0.81
CA GLN A 61 -2.71 -4.06 -0.53
C GLN A 61 -2.07 -4.22 0.84
N THR A 62 -0.75 -4.07 0.91
CA THR A 62 0.01 -4.08 2.16
C THR A 62 0.56 -2.70 2.45
N TRP A 63 0.58 -2.36 3.73
CA TRP A 63 1.07 -1.10 4.25
C TRP A 63 2.27 -1.36 5.15
N SER A 64 3.34 -0.60 4.95
CA SER A 64 4.56 -0.77 5.73
C SER A 64 5.35 0.53 5.84
N ILE A 65 6.15 0.63 6.89
CA ILE A 65 7.21 1.63 7.00
C ILE A 65 8.50 0.98 6.52
N MET A 66 9.01 1.48 5.40
CA MET A 66 10.36 1.18 4.92
C MET A 66 11.35 2.03 5.70
N SER A 67 12.39 1.42 6.27
CA SER A 67 13.49 2.10 6.97
C SER A 67 14.83 1.68 6.39
N LEU A 68 15.73 2.65 6.18
CA LEU A 68 17.13 2.38 5.87
C LEU A 68 17.96 2.39 7.16
N VAL A 69 18.49 1.22 7.52
CA VAL A 69 19.31 0.99 8.73
C VAL A 69 20.79 1.28 8.42
N HIS A 70 21.61 1.55 9.45
CA HIS A 70 23.01 2.00 9.39
C HIS A 70 24.01 1.17 8.55
N ASN A 71 23.59 0.06 7.96
CA ASN A 71 24.42 -0.79 7.08
C ASN A 71 23.85 -0.89 5.66
N HIS A 72 23.15 0.14 5.19
CA HIS A 72 22.40 0.13 3.91
C HIS A 72 21.33 -0.97 3.81
N THR A 73 20.96 -1.58 4.94
CA THR A 73 19.92 -2.59 4.99
C THR A 73 18.56 -1.91 5.00
N VAL A 74 17.69 -2.33 4.08
CA VAL A 74 16.29 -1.90 4.05
C VAL A 74 15.45 -2.87 4.87
N SER A 75 14.71 -2.36 5.85
CA SER A 75 13.71 -3.12 6.60
C SER A 75 12.31 -2.59 6.32
N PHE A 76 11.31 -3.47 6.43
CA PHE A 76 9.91 -3.12 6.28
C PHE A 76 9.17 -3.53 7.55
N THR A 77 8.56 -2.57 8.23
CA THR A 77 7.70 -2.79 9.39
C THR A 77 6.25 -2.71 8.95
N PRO A 78 5.46 -3.80 8.99
CA PRO A 78 4.04 -3.76 8.65
C PRO A 78 3.29 -2.78 9.58
N ILE A 79 2.36 -2.02 9.00
CA ILE A 79 1.44 -1.15 9.74
C ILE A 79 0.00 -1.43 9.31
N PRO A 80 -1.00 -1.14 10.15
CA PRO A 80 -2.38 -1.13 9.68
C PRO A 80 -2.54 -0.07 8.59
N GLY A 81 -3.27 -0.44 7.53
CA GLY A 81 -3.77 0.53 6.56
C GLY A 81 -4.93 1.35 7.13
N PRO A 82 -5.36 2.40 6.42
CA PRO A 82 -6.57 3.13 6.74
C PRO A 82 -7.80 2.21 6.71
N PRO A 83 -8.88 2.54 7.46
CA PRO A 83 -10.16 1.86 7.33
C PRO A 83 -10.63 1.89 5.87
N ASN A 84 -10.76 0.71 5.27
CA ASN A 84 -11.09 0.56 3.85
C ASN A 84 -12.41 -0.19 3.70
N PRO A 85 -13.56 0.52 3.83
CA PRO A 85 -14.87 -0.13 3.90
C PRO A 85 -15.25 -0.87 2.61
N GLU A 86 -14.70 -0.47 1.46
CA GLU A 86 -15.12 -0.96 0.15
C GLU A 86 -14.07 -1.82 -0.57
N GLY A 87 -12.96 -2.15 0.10
CA GLY A 87 -11.89 -2.95 -0.52
C GLY A 87 -11.17 -2.23 -1.65
N VAL A 88 -11.06 -0.90 -1.57
CA VAL A 88 -10.29 -0.07 -2.52
C VAL A 88 -8.84 -0.55 -2.56
N HIS A 89 -8.29 -0.69 -3.76
CA HIS A 89 -6.88 -1.06 -3.95
C HIS A 89 -6.22 -0.16 -5.01
N ASN A 90 -4.91 -0.33 -5.23
CA ASN A 90 -4.10 0.59 -6.04
C ASN A 90 -4.10 2.03 -5.50
N THR A 91 -4.20 2.20 -4.18
CA THR A 91 -4.17 3.51 -3.53
C THR A 91 -2.83 4.20 -3.76
N GLN A 92 -2.86 5.52 -3.95
CA GLN A 92 -1.67 6.36 -3.99
C GLN A 92 -1.45 7.04 -2.65
N ILE A 93 -0.19 7.31 -2.30
CA ILE A 93 0.15 8.08 -1.11
C ILE A 93 1.07 9.24 -1.46
N VAL A 94 0.88 10.36 -0.76
CA VAL A 94 1.71 11.56 -0.86
C VAL A 94 1.91 12.16 0.53
N ARG A 95 3.05 12.82 0.75
CA ARG A 95 3.27 13.58 1.98
C ARG A 95 2.80 15.02 1.81
N VAL A 96 2.05 15.52 2.79
CA VAL A 96 1.66 16.93 2.91
C VAL A 96 1.99 17.39 4.33
N GLY A 97 3.05 18.18 4.48
CA GLY A 97 3.51 18.66 5.79
C GLY A 97 3.83 17.53 6.78
N GLY A 98 3.10 17.52 7.91
CA GLY A 98 3.20 16.52 8.97
C GLY A 98 2.34 15.27 8.76
N ALA A 99 1.74 15.09 7.59
CA ALA A 99 0.81 14.00 7.32
C ALA A 99 1.11 13.25 6.01
N ILE A 100 0.62 12.02 5.91
CA ILE A 100 0.56 11.24 4.67
C ILE A 100 -0.90 11.16 4.23
N VAL A 101 -1.18 11.60 3.01
CA VAL A 101 -2.50 11.48 2.40
C VAL A 101 -2.51 10.26 1.50
N ALA A 102 -3.35 9.29 1.82
CA ALA A 102 -3.69 8.18 0.97
C ALA A 102 -4.94 8.52 0.17
N TYR A 103 -4.90 8.40 -1.16
CA TYR A 103 -6.02 8.79 -2.01
C TYR A 103 -6.19 7.92 -3.25
N GLY A 104 -7.42 7.91 -3.75
CA GLY A 104 -7.84 7.20 -4.94
C GLY A 104 -7.67 5.69 -4.84
N GLY A 105 -7.77 5.05 -6.00
CA GLY A 105 -7.74 3.60 -6.15
C GLY A 105 -8.91 3.14 -7.01
N VAL A 106 -9.11 1.82 -7.03
CA VAL A 106 -10.20 1.21 -7.77
C VAL A 106 -10.94 0.18 -6.91
N LEU A 107 -12.25 0.14 -7.08
CA LEU A 107 -13.13 -0.94 -6.67
C LEU A 107 -13.07 -2.04 -7.74
N ASP A 108 -13.11 -3.29 -7.29
CA ASP A 108 -13.11 -4.49 -8.14
C ASP A 108 -11.88 -4.59 -9.08
N ILE A 109 -11.16 -5.70 -9.01
CA ILE A 109 -9.97 -5.91 -9.84
C ILE A 109 -10.35 -6.13 -11.30
N GLN A 110 -11.55 -6.67 -11.56
CA GLN A 110 -12.01 -6.99 -12.91
C GLN A 110 -12.46 -5.71 -13.63
N GLU A 111 -13.31 -4.93 -12.99
CA GLU A 111 -13.91 -3.74 -13.61
C GLU A 111 -13.05 -2.48 -13.46
N GLN A 112 -12.11 -2.46 -12.51
CA GLN A 112 -11.25 -1.31 -12.21
C GLN A 112 -12.05 0.00 -12.06
N ARG A 113 -13.21 -0.07 -11.41
CA ARG A 113 -14.07 1.09 -11.22
C ARG A 113 -13.37 2.11 -10.32
N PRO A 114 -13.19 3.36 -10.72
CA PRO A 114 -12.58 4.38 -9.86
C PRO A 114 -13.36 4.50 -8.54
N ALA A 115 -12.64 4.56 -7.42
CA ALA A 115 -13.21 4.73 -6.10
C ALA A 115 -12.88 6.13 -5.56
N TRP A 116 -13.85 6.79 -4.91
CA TRP A 116 -13.50 7.84 -3.98
C TRP A 116 -12.88 7.21 -2.73
N PHE A 117 -11.64 7.59 -2.45
CA PHE A 117 -10.95 7.16 -1.26
C PHE A 117 -10.00 8.28 -0.86
N MET A 118 -10.07 8.70 0.40
CA MET A 118 -9.12 9.64 0.97
C MET A 118 -8.98 9.38 2.47
N ALA A 119 -7.75 9.20 2.93
CA ALA A 119 -7.43 9.04 4.33
C ALA A 119 -6.13 9.77 4.64
N VAL A 120 -6.05 10.36 5.84
CA VAL A 120 -4.90 11.12 6.30
C VAL A 120 -4.26 10.38 7.47
N TYR A 121 -2.96 10.15 7.39
CA TYR A 121 -2.15 9.60 8.47
C TYR A 121 -1.33 10.71 9.10
N ALA A 122 -1.61 11.01 10.37
CA ALA A 122 -0.83 11.96 11.14
C ALA A 122 0.48 11.30 11.59
N ILE A 123 1.64 11.86 11.21
CA ILE A 123 2.95 11.22 11.45
C ILE A 123 3.32 11.21 12.94
N ASP A 124 2.85 12.21 13.69
CA ASP A 124 3.10 12.38 15.11
C ASP A 124 2.27 11.41 15.98
N SER A 125 0.97 11.27 15.71
CA SER A 125 0.11 10.34 16.45
C SER A 125 0.20 8.90 15.93
N GLY A 126 0.52 8.74 14.64
CA GLY A 126 0.52 7.45 13.97
C GLY A 126 -0.88 6.89 13.69
N GLU A 127 -1.89 7.77 13.65
CA GLU A 127 -3.29 7.40 13.46
C GLU A 127 -3.81 7.78 12.06
N TRP A 128 -4.79 7.02 11.58
CA TRP A 128 -5.50 7.30 10.33
C TRP A 128 -6.83 7.99 10.61
N GLU A 129 -7.14 9.00 9.82
CA GLU A 129 -8.44 9.67 9.76
C GLU A 129 -9.01 9.54 8.33
N SER A 130 -10.23 9.04 8.21
CA SER A 130 -10.91 8.93 6.91
C SER A 130 -11.60 10.23 6.56
N ILE A 131 -11.39 10.72 5.33
CA ILE A 131 -12.05 11.93 4.84
C ILE A 131 -13.33 11.50 4.11
N PRO A 132 -14.51 11.98 4.53
CA PRO A 132 -15.77 11.60 3.90
C PRO A 132 -15.80 12.06 2.45
N PHE A 133 -16.61 11.38 1.64
CA PHE A 133 -16.91 11.84 0.29
C PHE A 133 -17.57 13.21 0.33
N ILE A 134 -17.07 14.13 -0.49
CA ILE A 134 -17.68 15.43 -0.72
C ILE A 134 -18.14 15.44 -2.17
N GLU A 135 -19.43 15.72 -2.38
CA GLU A 135 -20.02 15.83 -3.71
C GLU A 135 -19.30 16.93 -4.52
N GLY A 136 -18.78 16.58 -5.69
CA GLY A 136 -17.96 17.46 -6.51
C GLY A 136 -17.11 16.71 -7.53
N GLN A 137 -16.21 17.42 -8.23
CA GLN A 137 -15.26 16.77 -9.12
C GLN A 137 -14.27 15.92 -8.32
N SER A 138 -14.40 14.60 -8.44
CA SER A 138 -13.41 13.66 -7.92
C SER A 138 -12.07 13.90 -8.62
N PRO A 139 -10.94 13.98 -7.90
CA PRO A 139 -9.63 14.09 -8.51
C PRO A 139 -9.34 12.77 -9.22
N VAL A 140 -9.66 12.70 -10.51
CA VAL A 140 -9.28 11.58 -11.36
C VAL A 140 -7.76 11.61 -11.51
N PRO A 141 -7.03 10.53 -11.18
CA PRO A 141 -5.60 10.46 -11.41
C PRO A 141 -5.30 10.75 -12.89
N ALA A 142 -4.44 11.73 -13.16
CA ALA A 142 -4.12 12.20 -14.52
C ALA A 142 -3.43 11.13 -15.42
N ASP A 143 -3.12 9.95 -14.87
CA ASP A 143 -2.52 8.82 -15.59
C ASP A 143 -3.38 8.32 -16.77
N SER A 144 -4.66 8.70 -16.87
CA SER A 144 -5.53 8.35 -18.00
C SER A 144 -5.46 9.30 -19.21
N MET A 145 -4.74 10.43 -19.12
CA MET A 145 -4.72 11.44 -20.20
C MET A 145 -3.39 11.61 -20.93
N CYS A 146 -2.34 10.87 -20.55
CA CYS A 146 -1.10 10.82 -21.35
C CYS A 146 -1.18 9.72 -22.42
N SER A 147 -2.23 9.69 -23.24
CA SER A 147 -2.10 9.14 -24.59
C SER A 147 -1.23 10.10 -25.38
N VAL A 148 0.10 9.91 -25.31
CA VAL A 148 1.04 10.61 -26.18
C VAL A 148 0.55 10.41 -27.62
N PRO A 149 0.14 11.46 -28.36
CA PRO A 149 -0.29 11.28 -29.73
C PRO A 149 0.87 10.66 -30.51
N SER A 150 0.62 9.49 -31.10
CA SER A 150 1.57 8.77 -31.94
C SER A 150 2.14 9.75 -32.96
N ARG A 151 3.46 10.01 -32.88
CA ARG A 151 4.17 10.89 -33.82
C ARG A 151 3.70 10.60 -35.25
N ILE A 152 3.32 11.67 -35.95
CA ILE A 152 3.13 11.71 -37.39
C ILE A 152 4.42 11.21 -38.04
N ARG A 153 4.36 10.05 -38.69
CA ARG A 153 5.43 9.59 -39.59
C ARG A 153 5.29 10.41 -40.88
N SER A 154 6.28 11.25 -41.16
CA SER A 154 6.56 11.80 -42.48
C SER A 154 7.47 10.86 -43.26
#